data_AF-A0A4Y2VFB9-F1
#
_entry.id   AF-A0A4Y2VFB9-F1
#
_cell.length_a   1.000
_cell.length_b   1.000
_cell.length_c   1.000
_cell.angle_alpha   90.00
_cell.angle_beta   90.00
_cell.angle_gamma   90.00
#
_symmetry.space_group_name_H-M   'P 1'
#
loop_
_entity.id
_entity.type
_entity.pdbx_description
1 polymer ?
#
loop_
_entity_poly.entity_id
_entity_poly.type
_entity_poly.pdbx_seq_one_letter_code
_entity_poly.pdbx_strand_id
1 'polypeptide(L)'
;MPRSGALKVHLPFNLTPWSDKAKYIYVTRNPKDCCVSYYHHMKNIPGHGFKGTFDQFFELIKWNSGKIDYEDYFDHCLRLFVELSGLY
;
A
#
# COMPACT_ATOMS: atom_id res chain seq x y z
N MET A 1 22.79 -20.69 -8.10
CA MET A 1 22.86 -20.62 -6.63
C MET A 1 21.62 -19.90 -6.11
N PRO A 2 20.89 -20.42 -5.09
CA PRO A 2 19.87 -19.64 -4.43
C PRO A 2 20.54 -18.42 -3.78
N ARG A 3 20.08 -17.21 -4.12
CA ARG A 3 20.57 -15.96 -3.56
C ARG A 3 19.50 -15.40 -2.65
N SER A 4 19.85 -15.02 -1.43
CA SER A 4 18.95 -14.22 -0.59
C SER A 4 18.69 -12.89 -1.30
N GLY A 5 17.44 -12.67 -1.71
CA GLY A 5 16.99 -11.44 -2.34
C GLY A 5 15.95 -10.75 -1.48
N ALA A 6 16.01 -9.42 -1.39
CA ALA A 6 14.93 -8.64 -0.82
C ALA A 6 13.85 -8.43 -1.90
N LEU A 7 12.59 -8.71 -1.54
CA LEU A 7 11.43 -8.41 -2.37
C LEU A 7 10.61 -7.32 -1.70
N LYS A 8 10.32 -6.24 -2.44
CA LYS A 8 9.42 -5.17 -2.01
C LYS A 8 8.13 -5.26 -2.81
N VAL A 9 6.99 -5.30 -2.12
CA VAL A 9 5.66 -5.28 -2.75
C VAL A 9 4.74 -4.31 -2.01
N HIS A 10 3.72 -3.82 -2.71
CA HIS A 10 2.56 -3.11 -2.15
C HIS A 10 1.27 -3.93 -2.36
N LEU A 11 1.42 -5.24 -2.53
CA LEU A 11 0.30 -6.14 -2.82
C LEU A 11 -0.51 -6.41 -1.55
N PRO A 12 -1.83 -6.63 -1.69
CA PRO A 12 -2.64 -7.14 -0.60
C PRO A 12 -2.18 -8.55 -0.20
N PHE A 13 -2.57 -8.98 1.00
CA PHE A 13 -2.05 -10.20 1.62
C PHE A 13 -2.26 -11.47 0.77
N ASN A 14 -3.41 -11.59 0.09
CA ASN A 14 -3.78 -12.72 -0.77
C ASN A 14 -2.94 -12.82 -2.05
N LEU A 15 -2.31 -11.73 -2.48
CA LEU A 15 -1.47 -11.68 -3.67
C LEU A 15 0.02 -11.64 -3.34
N THR A 16 0.36 -11.51 -2.06
CA THR A 16 1.76 -11.52 -1.60
C THR A 16 2.32 -12.94 -1.66
N PRO A 17 3.51 -13.16 -2.22
CA PRO A 17 4.13 -14.49 -2.24
C PRO A 17 4.59 -14.92 -0.84
N TRP A 18 4.21 -16.14 -0.44
CA TRP A 18 4.48 -16.69 0.89
C TRP A 18 5.53 -17.81 0.86
N SER A 19 6.42 -17.80 1.85
CA SER A 19 7.36 -18.89 2.13
C SER A 19 7.69 -18.96 3.62
N ASP A 20 7.69 -20.17 4.13
CA ASP A 20 8.20 -20.56 5.45
C ASP A 20 9.67 -20.19 5.71
N LYS A 21 10.46 -20.02 4.65
CA LYS A 21 11.89 -19.66 4.70
C LYS A 21 12.13 -18.15 4.62
N ALA A 22 11.09 -17.36 4.40
CA ALA A 22 11.18 -15.91 4.26
C ALA A 22 10.89 -15.18 5.57
N LYS A 23 11.43 -13.97 5.70
CA LYS A 23 11.12 -13.03 6.79
C LYS A 23 10.34 -11.86 6.21
N TYR A 24 9.34 -11.39 6.94
CA TYR A 24 8.43 -10.34 6.50
C TYR A 24 8.58 -9.11 7.39
N ILE A 25 8.65 -7.94 6.74
CA ILE A 25 8.64 -6.65 7.41
C ILE A 25 7.50 -5.86 6.77
N TYR A 26 6.53 -5.49 7.59
CA TYR A 26 5.41 -4.64 7.18
C TYR A 26 5.55 -3.25 7.80
N VAL A 27 5.28 -2.23 7.00
CA VAL A 27 5.42 -0.82 7.40
C VAL A 27 4.08 -0.14 7.27
N THR A 28 3.60 0.42 8.38
CA THR A 28 2.41 1.28 8.42
C THR A 28 2.80 2.71 8.78
N ARG A 29 1.95 3.66 8.44
CA ARG A 29 2.13 5.08 8.78
C ARG A 29 0.76 5.72 9.08
N ASN A 30 0.74 6.90 9.66
CA ASN A 30 -0.48 7.67 9.81
C ASN A 30 -1.17 7.84 8.43
N PRO A 31 -2.44 7.44 8.26
CA PRO A 31 -3.14 7.49 6.98
C PRO A 31 -3.23 8.90 6.37
N LYS A 32 -3.27 9.94 7.22
CA LYS A 32 -3.29 11.34 6.75
C LYS A 32 -1.99 11.69 6.03
N ASP A 33 -0.86 11.30 6.60
CA ASP A 33 0.46 11.52 5.99
C ASP A 33 0.66 10.64 4.76
N CYS A 34 0.15 9.40 4.77
CA CYS A 34 0.14 8.52 3.62
C CYS A 34 -0.61 9.15 2.45
N CYS A 35 -1.78 9.74 2.70
CA CYS A 35 -2.60 10.39 1.68
C CYS A 35 -1.86 11.55 1.00
N VAL A 36 -1.23 12.44 1.79
CA VAL A 36 -0.42 13.55 1.25
C VAL A 36 0.78 13.04 0.46
N SER A 37 1.50 12.04 1.00
CA SER A 37 2.63 11.42 0.29
C SER A 37 2.19 10.78 -1.03
N TYR A 38 1.02 10.13 -1.06
CA TYR A 38 0.48 9.47 -2.23
C TYR A 38 0.04 10.47 -3.30
N TYR A 39 -0.56 11.61 -2.90
CA TYR A 39 -0.85 12.71 -3.82
C TYR A 39 0.41 13.18 -4.57
N HIS A 40 1.50 13.44 -3.85
CA HIS A 40 2.76 13.85 -4.47
C HIS A 40 3.40 12.74 -5.30
N HIS A 41 3.30 11.48 -4.87
CA HIS A 41 3.74 10.35 -5.67
C HIS A 41 3.01 10.31 -7.01
N MET A 42 1.68 10.34 -7.00
CA MET A 42 0.85 10.32 -8.20
C MET A 42 1.09 11.53 -9.11
N LYS A 43 1.41 12.70 -8.54
CA LYS A 43 1.83 13.88 -9.30
C LYS A 43 3.14 13.71 -10.05
N ASN A 44 4.08 13.00 -9.43
CA ASN A 44 5.46 12.89 -9.90
C ASN A 44 5.76 11.58 -10.67
N ILE A 45 4.79 10.65 -10.78
CA ILE A 45 4.96 9.44 -11.59
C ILE A 45 5.21 9.83 -13.05
N PRO A 46 6.36 9.44 -13.63
CA PRO A 46 6.65 9.68 -15.04
C PRO A 46 5.57 9.07 -15.94
N GLY A 47 5.08 9.84 -16.92
CA GLY A 47 4.10 9.37 -17.91
C GLY A 47 2.63 9.41 -17.49
N HIS A 48 2.32 9.46 -16.18
CA HIS A 48 0.94 9.48 -15.68
C HIS A 48 0.58 10.67 -14.76
N GLY A 49 1.57 11.46 -14.33
CA GLY A 49 1.46 12.57 -13.38
C GLY A 49 0.07 13.20 -13.22
N PHE A 50 -0.56 12.97 -12.06
CA PHE A 50 -1.87 13.54 -11.72
C PHE A 50 -1.82 15.07 -11.77
N LYS A 51 -2.74 15.72 -12.49
CA LYS A 51 -2.72 17.17 -12.71
C LYS A 51 -3.63 17.98 -11.77
N GLY A 52 -4.42 17.32 -10.94
CA GLY A 52 -5.38 17.98 -10.06
C GLY A 52 -4.79 18.55 -8.76
N THR A 53 -5.65 19.25 -8.02
CA THR A 53 -5.37 19.74 -6.66
C THR A 53 -5.43 18.59 -5.65
N PHE A 54 -4.94 18.83 -4.43
CA PHE A 54 -5.06 17.85 -3.35
C PHE A 54 -6.52 17.56 -3.00
N ASP A 55 -7.40 18.56 -2.98
CA ASP A 55 -8.82 18.35 -2.69
C ASP A 55 -9.49 17.45 -3.73
N GLN A 56 -9.18 17.65 -5.02
CA GLN A 56 -9.66 16.78 -6.09
C GLN A 56 -9.17 15.35 -5.92
N PHE A 57 -7.91 15.18 -5.53
CA PHE A 57 -7.34 13.87 -5.25
C PHE A 57 -8.00 13.19 -4.04
N PHE A 58 -8.21 13.93 -2.96
CA PHE A 58 -8.85 13.42 -1.75
C PHE A 58 -10.29 13.00 -2.01
N GLU A 59 -11.04 13.80 -2.76
CA GLU A 59 -12.39 13.44 -3.19
C GLU A 59 -12.39 12.19 -4.09
N LEU A 60 -11.44 12.06 -5.02
CA LEU A 60 -11.32 10.83 -5.85
C LEU A 60 -11.14 9.57 -4.99
N ILE A 61 -10.26 9.60 -3.99
CA ILE A 61 -10.07 8.48 -3.06
C ILE A 61 -11.37 8.18 -2.31
N LYS A 62 -12.05 9.23 -1.82
CA LYS A 62 -13.30 9.09 -1.07
C LYS A 62 -14.44 8.51 -1.93
N TRP A 63 -14.60 8.98 -3.18
CA TRP A 63 -15.57 8.46 -4.14
C TRP A 63 -15.32 6.99 -4.47
N ASN A 64 -14.05 6.56 -4.50
CA ASN A 64 -13.70 5.16 -4.67
C ASN A 64 -13.82 4.32 -3.38
N SER A 65 -14.59 4.80 -2.38
CA SER A 65 -14.75 4.15 -1.07
C SER A 65 -13.43 3.88 -0.36
N GLY A 66 -12.45 4.78 -0.49
CA GLY A 66 -11.10 4.61 0.07
C GLY A 66 -10.20 3.68 -0.75
N LYS A 67 -10.73 3.00 -1.77
CA LYS A 67 -9.96 2.08 -2.61
C LYS A 67 -9.03 2.87 -3.53
N ILE A 68 -7.82 2.37 -3.66
CA ILE A 68 -6.81 2.84 -4.60
C ILE A 68 -6.27 1.62 -5.37
N ASP A 69 -5.12 1.73 -6.02
CA ASP A 69 -4.58 0.71 -6.95
C ASP A 69 -4.57 -0.73 -6.40
N TYR A 70 -4.57 -0.91 -5.07
CA TYR A 70 -4.41 -2.23 -4.45
C TYR A 70 -5.50 -2.65 -3.45
N GLU A 71 -6.18 -1.71 -2.74
CA GLU A 71 -7.35 -1.94 -1.86
C GLU A 71 -7.68 -0.64 -1.05
N ASP A 72 -8.61 -0.72 -0.09
CA ASP A 72 -8.72 0.30 0.96
C ASP A 72 -7.50 0.26 1.91
N TYR A 73 -7.03 1.42 2.36
CA TYR A 73 -5.84 1.53 3.19
C TYR A 73 -5.96 0.76 4.52
N PHE A 74 -7.11 0.86 5.19
CA PHE A 74 -7.31 0.27 6.50
C PHE A 74 -7.47 -1.24 6.40
N ASP A 75 -8.22 -1.72 5.40
CA ASP A 75 -8.34 -3.15 5.12
C ASP A 75 -6.97 -3.76 4.81
N HIS A 76 -6.17 -3.09 3.99
CA HIS A 76 -4.81 -3.53 3.66
C HIS A 76 -3.92 -3.63 4.91
N CYS A 77 -3.97 -2.63 5.79
CA CYS A 77 -3.19 -2.60 7.02
C CYS A 77 -3.65 -3.66 8.02
N LEU A 78 -4.95 -3.76 8.26
CA LEU A 78 -5.53 -4.68 9.23
C LEU A 78 -5.24 -6.12 8.84
N ARG A 79 -5.44 -6.45 7.56
CA ARG A 79 -5.23 -7.82 7.07
C ARG A 79 -3.78 -8.27 7.21
N LEU A 80 -2.81 -7.43 6.82
CA LEU A 80 -1.40 -7.78 7.00
C LEU A 80 -0.98 -7.80 8.47
N PHE A 81 -1.51 -6.91 9.30
CA PHE A 81 -1.20 -6.90 10.73
C PHE A 81 -1.64 -8.20 11.40
N VAL A 82 -2.90 -8.61 11.18
CA VAL A 82 -3.45 -9.83 11.78
C VAL A 82 -2.64 -11.07 11.36
N GLU A 83 -2.37 -11.22 10.08
CA GLU A 83 -1.70 -12.41 9.55
C GLU A 83 -0.22 -12.48 9.93
N LEU A 84 0.47 -11.33 9.99
CA LEU A 84 1.89 -11.28 10.37
C LEU A 84 2.12 -11.31 11.88
N SER A 85 1.17 -10.85 12.68
CA SER A 85 1.27 -10.89 14.14
C SER A 85 1.02 -12.28 14.71
N GLY A 86 0.52 -13.22 13.90
CA GLY A 86 0.12 -14.54 14.37
C GLY A 86 -1.01 -14.47 15.39
N LEU A 87 -1.83 -13.41 15.35
CA LEU A 87 -3.03 -13.28 16.19
C LEU A 87 -4.17 -14.13 15.61
N TYR A 88 -3.95 -15.45 15.60
CA TYR A 88 -4.95 -16.52 15.51
C TYR A 88 -4.40 -17.79 16.17
#